data_AF-A0A963QSG9-F1
#
_entry.id   AF-A0A963QSG9-F1
#
_cell.length_a   1.000
_cell.length_b   1.000
_cell.length_c   1.000
_cell.angle_alpha   90.00
_cell.angle_beta   90.00
_cell.angle_gamma   90.00
#
_symmetry.space_group_name_H-M   'P 1'
#
loop_
_entity.id
_entity.type
_entity.pdbx_description
1 polymer ?
#
loop_
_entity_poly.entity_id
_entity_poly.type
_entity_poly.pdbx_seq_one_letter_code
_entity_poly.pdbx_strand_id
1 'polypeptide(L)'
;FFLPGSRNYNHNKELSKLVLAGKRELDAGRRAEIYRKLFDTATLERYAMPVVPIPAVTAHRKELVVPVTGTKKPEGFMFNLLSWK
;
A
#
# COMPACT_ATOMS: atom_id res chain seq x y z
N PHE A 1 5.07 -4.73 5.47
CA PHE A 1 4.43 -4.67 6.79
C PHE A 1 4.80 -5.90 7.62
N PHE A 2 4.46 -7.12 7.19
CA PHE A 2 4.71 -8.36 7.97
C PHE A 2 6.12 -8.97 7.89
N LEU A 3 7.16 -8.21 7.53
CA LEU A 3 8.55 -8.71 7.61
C LEU A 3 9.05 -8.56 9.06
N PRO A 4 10.05 -9.35 9.50
CA PRO A 4 10.68 -9.14 10.79
C PRO A 4 11.15 -7.69 10.96
N GLY A 5 10.79 -7.05 12.07
CA GLY A 5 11.17 -5.68 12.37
C GLY A 5 10.21 -5.02 13.37
N SER A 6 10.58 -3.83 13.84
CA SER A 6 9.83 -3.08 14.88
C SER A 6 8.40 -2.70 14.48
N ARG A 7 8.07 -2.77 13.20
CA ARG A 7 6.74 -2.47 12.65
C ARG A 7 5.83 -3.71 12.52
N ASN A 8 6.33 -4.90 12.82
CA ASN A 8 5.55 -6.15 12.76
C ASN A 8 5.23 -6.66 14.16
N TYR A 9 4.17 -6.12 14.75
CA TYR A 9 3.70 -6.48 16.09
C TYR A 9 3.07 -7.89 16.16
N ASN A 10 2.75 -8.50 15.01
CA ASN A 10 2.05 -9.78 14.95
C ASN A 10 3.00 -10.98 14.99
N HIS A 11 4.27 -10.78 14.64
CA HIS A 11 5.35 -11.79 14.61
C HIS A 11 5.01 -13.11 13.89
N ASN A 12 3.96 -13.14 13.07
CA ASN A 12 3.50 -14.32 12.36
C ASN A 12 4.45 -14.65 11.18
N LYS A 13 5.12 -15.80 11.27
CA LYS A 13 6.11 -16.26 10.30
C LYS A 13 5.50 -16.59 8.93
N GLU A 14 4.25 -17.05 8.88
CA GLU A 14 3.57 -17.36 7.62
C GLU A 14 3.30 -16.09 6.81
N LEU A 15 2.90 -15.00 7.47
CA LEU A 15 2.76 -13.70 6.81
C LEU A 15 4.10 -13.18 6.27
N SER A 16 5.20 -13.36 7.02
CA SER A 16 6.54 -13.03 6.51
C SER A 16 6.92 -13.84 5.27
N LYS A 17 6.62 -15.15 5.24
CA LYS A 17 6.87 -16.02 4.07
C LYS A 17 6.09 -15.55 2.85
N LEU A 18 4.79 -15.27 3.01
CA LEU A 18 3.93 -14.78 1.94
C LEU A 18 4.41 -13.44 1.37
N VAL A 19 4.86 -12.51 2.24
CA VAL A 19 5.46 -11.24 1.79
C VAL A 19 6.72 -11.48 0.95
N LEU A 20 7.61 -12.38 1.39
CA LEU A 20 8.83 -12.70 0.65
C LEU A 20 8.54 -13.39 -0.68
N ALA A 21 7.56 -14.29 -0.73
CA ALA A 21 7.13 -14.94 -1.97
C ALA A 21 6.57 -13.92 -2.96
N GLY A 22 5.65 -13.05 -2.53
CA GLY A 22 5.07 -12.02 -3.40
C GLY A 22 6.11 -11.02 -3.93
N LYS A 23 7.16 -10.73 -3.16
CA LYS A 23 8.29 -9.88 -3.62
C LYS A 23 9.15 -10.53 -4.70
N ARG A 24 9.23 -11.86 -4.72
CA ARG A 24 10.05 -12.63 -5.69
C ARG A 24 9.26 -13.00 -6.94
N GLU A 25 7.93 -12.99 -6.87
CA GLU A 25 7.06 -13.32 -7.99
C GLU A 25 7.00 -12.17 -9.01
N LEU A 26 7.31 -12.52 -10.26
CA LEU A 26 7.34 -11.59 -11.38
C LEU A 26 6.02 -11.59 -12.14
N ASP A 27 5.33 -12.73 -12.18
CA ASP A 27 4.02 -12.84 -12.80
C ASP A 27 2.96 -12.08 -11.99
N ALA A 28 2.23 -11.20 -12.65
CA ALA A 28 1.27 -10.33 -11.98
C ALA A 28 0.09 -11.11 -11.38
N GLY A 29 -0.38 -12.15 -12.06
CA GLY A 29 -1.51 -12.97 -11.62
C GLY A 29 -1.18 -13.76 -10.37
N ARG A 30 -0.09 -14.52 -10.40
CA ARG A 30 0.43 -15.28 -9.26
C ARG A 30 0.77 -14.38 -8.09
N ARG A 31 1.36 -13.21 -8.34
CA ARG A 31 1.65 -12.25 -7.29
C ARG A 31 0.37 -11.73 -6.63
N ALA A 32 -0.68 -11.47 -7.41
CA ALA A 32 -1.97 -11.07 -6.87
C ALA A 32 -2.60 -12.17 -5.99
N GLU A 33 -2.52 -13.45 -6.39
CA GLU A 33 -3.00 -14.57 -5.59
C GLU A 33 -2.27 -14.71 -4.26
N ILE A 34 -0.94 -14.56 -4.26
CA ILE A 34 -0.12 -14.57 -3.04
C ILE A 34 -0.55 -13.44 -2.10
N TYR A 35 -0.75 -12.23 -2.63
CA TYR A 35 -1.17 -11.09 -1.82
C TYR A 35 -2.61 -11.19 -1.32
N ARG A 36 -3.51 -11.83 -2.08
CA ARG A 36 -4.86 -12.17 -1.62
C ARG A 36 -4.78 -13.09 -0.40
N LYS A 37 -4.00 -14.18 -0.49
CA LYS A 37 -3.80 -15.11 0.64
C LYS A 37 -3.21 -14.40 1.86
N LEU A 38 -2.26 -13.49 1.65
CA LEU A 38 -1.67 -12.67 2.73
C LEU A 38 -2.74 -11.79 3.41
N PHE A 39 -3.57 -11.11 2.63
CA PHE A 39 -4.66 -10.26 3.11
C PHE A 39 -5.67 -11.08 3.91
N ASP A 40 -6.17 -12.16 3.33
CA ASP A 40 -7.17 -13.04 3.95
C ASP A 40 -6.65 -13.58 5.28
N THR A 41 -5.39 -14.04 5.32
CA THR A 41 -4.77 -14.54 6.56
C THR A 41 -4.68 -13.44 7.62
N ALA A 42 -4.24 -12.24 7.26
CA ALA A 42 -4.13 -11.13 8.20
C ALA A 42 -5.50 -10.69 8.76
N THR A 43 -6.57 -10.80 7.96
CA THR A 43 -7.93 -10.47 8.37
C THR A 43 -8.57 -11.59 9.21
N LEU A 44 -8.43 -12.86 8.81
CA LEU A 44 -8.95 -14.01 9.56
C LEU A 44 -8.36 -14.10 10.97
N GLU A 45 -7.05 -13.89 11.09
CA GLU A 45 -6.33 -13.87 12.36
C GLU A 45 -6.55 -12.57 13.16
N ARG A 46 -7.37 -11.64 12.64
CA ARG A 46 -7.70 -10.35 13.27
C ARG A 46 -6.49 -9.44 13.53
N TYR A 47 -5.40 -9.65 12.81
CA TYR A 47 -4.19 -8.81 12.89
C TYR A 47 -4.36 -7.46 12.19
N ALA A 48 -5.27 -7.37 11.23
CA ALA A 48 -5.61 -6.15 10.53
C ALA A 48 -7.11 -6.12 10.23
N MET A 49 -7.73 -4.98 10.53
CA MET A 49 -9.13 -4.69 10.23
C MET A 49 -9.18 -3.50 9.26
N PRO A 50 -9.09 -3.74 7.95
CA PRO A 50 -9.20 -2.67 6.96
C PRO A 50 -10.62 -2.08 7.01
N VAL A 51 -10.73 -0.79 7.32
CA VAL A 51 -12.01 -0.08 7.39
C VAL A 51 -12.29 0.62 6.05
N VAL A 52 -11.49 1.64 5.73
CA VAL A 52 -11.57 2.39 4.47
C VAL A 52 -10.18 2.92 4.09
N PRO A 53 -9.91 3.19 2.81
CA PRO A 53 -8.78 4.01 2.42
C PRO A 53 -8.90 5.41 3.04
N ILE A 54 -7.79 5.96 3.53
CA ILE A 54 -7.76 7.34 4.03
C ILE A 54 -7.89 8.29 2.83
N PRO A 55 -8.92 9.15 2.76
CA PRO A 55 -9.04 10.12 1.68
C PRO A 55 -7.93 11.18 1.81
N ALA A 56 -7.32 11.54 0.69
CA ALA A 56 -6.38 12.65 0.61
C ALA A 56 -7.08 13.85 -0.02
N VAL A 57 -6.97 15.01 0.63
CA VAL A 57 -7.47 16.28 0.09
C VAL A 57 -6.28 17.20 -0.12
N THR A 58 -6.09 17.69 -1.35
CA THR A 58 -5.07 18.69 -1.68
C THR A 58 -5.75 20.06 -1.78
N ALA A 59 -5.46 20.94 -0.83
CA ALA A 59 -5.91 22.33 -0.87
C ALA A 59 -4.87 23.18 -1.62
N HIS A 60 -5.31 23.91 -2.65
CA HIS A 60 -4.47 24.83 -3.41
C HIS A 60 -5.27 26.04 -3.90
N ARG A 61 -4.57 27.06 -4.40
CA ARG A 61 -5.21 28.22 -5.04
C ARG A 61 -5.94 27.77 -6.31
N LYS A 62 -7.05 28.44 -6.65
CA LYS A 62 -7.94 28.05 -7.76
C LYS A 62 -7.21 28.01 -9.12
N GLU A 63 -6.20 28.85 -9.29
CA GLU A 63 -5.45 29.00 -10.52
C GLU A 63 -4.44 27.88 -10.74
N LEU A 64 -4.05 27.17 -9.67
CA LEU A 64 -3.07 26.08 -9.73
C LEU A 64 -3.72 24.80 -10.25
N VAL A 65 -3.15 24.24 -11.31
CA VAL A 65 -3.52 22.96 -11.90
C VAL A 65 -2.53 21.90 -11.44
N VAL A 66 -2.99 21.02 -10.54
CA VAL A 66 -2.23 19.87 -10.06
C VAL A 66 -2.66 18.62 -10.85
N PRO A 67 -1.77 17.98 -11.62
CA PRO A 67 -2.11 16.74 -12.31
C PRO A 67 -2.37 15.61 -11.30
N VAL A 68 -3.61 15.10 -11.27
CA VAL A 68 -4.10 14.10 -10.30
C VAL A 68 -3.72 12.64 -10.65
N THR A 69 -3.00 12.43 -11.76
CA THR A 69 -2.57 11.11 -12.21
C THR A 69 -1.22 10.74 -11.59
N GLY A 70 -1.11 9.60 -10.89
CA GLY A 70 0.18 9.01 -10.53
C GLY A 70 0.33 8.61 -9.06
N THR A 71 -0.20 9.39 -8.11
CA THR A 71 -0.17 9.03 -6.68
C THR A 71 -1.53 9.27 -6.02
N LYS A 72 -2.03 8.24 -5.33
CA LYS A 72 -3.25 8.29 -4.50
C LYS A 72 -2.92 8.45 -3.01
N LYS A 73 -1.66 8.70 -2.67
CA LYS A 73 -1.19 8.84 -1.28
C LYS A 73 -0.96 10.32 -0.95
N PRO A 74 -1.24 10.76 0.29
CA PRO A 74 -0.88 12.10 0.76
C PRO A 74 0.63 12.33 0.63
N GLU A 75 1.44 11.32 0.92
CA GLU A 75 2.89 11.40 0.73
C GLU A 75 3.25 11.30 -0.76
N GLY A 76 4.09 12.24 -1.21
CA GLY A 76 4.56 12.26 -2.59
C GLY A 76 3.59 12.88 -3.59
N PHE A 77 2.52 13.56 -3.17
CA PHE A 77 1.63 14.30 -4.07
C PHE A 77 2.36 15.35 -4.93
N MET A 78 3.52 15.82 -4.46
CA MET A 78 4.41 16.74 -5.19
C MET A 78 5.39 16.05 -6.15
N PHE A 79 5.27 14.75 -6.42
CA PHE A 79 6.21 14.02 -7.30
C PHE A 79 6.32 14.64 -8.71
N ASN A 80 5.27 15.35 -9.15
CA ASN A 80 5.18 16.04 -10.43
C ASN A 80 5.14 17.58 -10.28
N LEU A 81 5.73 18.13 -9.22
CA LEU A 81 5.71 19.57 -8.91
C LEU A 81 6.08 20.45 -10.11
N LEU A 82 7.07 20.04 -10.91
CA LEU A 82 7.52 20.78 -12.09
C LEU A 82 6.48 20.89 -13.20
N SER A 83 5.42 20.09 -13.16
CA SER A 83 4.32 20.10 -14.13
C SER A 83 3.11 20.94 -13.67
N TRP A 84 3.16 21.51 -12.46
CA TRP A 84 2.07 22.32 -11.93
C TRP A 84 2.08 23.71 -12.59
N LYS A 85 0.91 24.21 -12.97
CA LYS A 85 0.74 25.47 -13.72
C LYS A 85 -0.37 26.32 -13.13
#